data_AF-A0A5K7ZZT9-F1
#
_entry.id   AF-A0A5K7ZZT9-F1
#
_cell.length_a   1.000
_cell.length_b   1.000
_cell.length_c   1.000
_cell.angle_alpha   90.00
_cell.angle_beta   90.00
_cell.angle_gamma   90.00
#
_symmetry.space_group_name_H-M   'P 1'
#
loop_
_entity.id
_entity.type
_entity.pdbx_description
1 polymer ?
#
loop_
_entity_poly.entity_id
_entity_poly.type
_entity_poly.pdbx_seq_one_letter_code
_entity_poly.pdbx_strand_id
1 'polypeptide(L)'
;MDSNILSALIGAAAAMLFTNIREWYLLCRQRKNSASAFVFEFRVLKRKIQADLDAAEKHSVVVFDPPFSKVLHETLLNQLPGLGGHVFLCVKAVYAQLRQINYLKSRLQKVSDSGEPKQKDGLYEAYISACKQALDRIEDALAQLKPRSSFDSFAKDLPKITDLTEEERKWWPT
;
A
#
# COMPACT_ATOMS: atom_id res chain seq x y z
N MET A 1 22.54 54.03 -12.73
CA MET A 1 21.63 53.04 -12.11
C MET A 1 21.37 52.00 -13.17
N ASP A 2 22.14 50.93 -13.08
CA ASP A 2 22.75 50.34 -14.26
C ASP A 2 21.91 49.17 -14.74
N SER A 3 21.60 49.14 -16.04
CA SER A 3 20.82 48.08 -16.70
C SER A 3 21.31 46.67 -16.32
N ASN A 4 22.60 46.53 -16.01
CA ASN A 4 23.24 45.29 -15.55
C ASN A 4 22.69 44.77 -14.22
N ILE A 5 22.30 45.64 -13.27
CA ILE A 5 21.70 45.24 -11.99
C ILE A 5 20.28 44.74 -12.22
N LEU A 6 19.52 45.40 -13.10
CA LEU A 6 18.17 45.00 -13.48
C LEU A 6 18.18 43.65 -14.24
N SER A 7 19.11 43.47 -15.19
CA SER A 7 19.29 42.21 -15.91
C SER A 7 19.74 41.07 -14.99
N ALA A 8 20.62 41.33 -14.02
CA ALA A 8 21.03 40.33 -13.03
C ALA A 8 19.87 39.92 -12.11
N LEU A 9 19.03 40.87 -11.68
CA LEU A 9 17.83 40.60 -10.89
C LEU A 9 16.79 39.78 -11.67
N ILE A 10 16.59 40.09 -12.96
CA ILE A 10 15.68 39.32 -13.84
C ILE A 10 16.23 37.90 -14.05
N GLY A 11 17.54 37.75 -14.28
CA GLY A 11 18.19 36.44 -14.40
C GLY A 11 18.07 35.59 -13.14
N ALA A 12 18.25 36.20 -11.96
CA ALA A 12 18.07 35.52 -10.67
C ALA A 12 16.61 35.11 -10.43
N ALA A 13 15.65 35.98 -10.73
CA ALA A 13 14.22 35.69 -10.60
C ALA A 13 13.78 34.57 -11.55
N ALA A 14 14.28 34.56 -12.80
CA ALA A 14 14.03 33.49 -13.75
C ALA A 14 14.62 32.16 -13.26
N ALA A 15 15.86 32.16 -12.76
CA ALA A 15 16.48 30.96 -12.21
C ALA A 15 15.69 30.38 -11.02
N MET A 16 15.23 31.23 -10.10
CA MET A 16 14.37 30.83 -8.98
C MET A 16 13.04 30.22 -9.43
N LEU A 17 12.41 30.78 -10.47
CA LEU A 17 11.19 30.21 -11.06
C LEU A 17 11.48 28.83 -11.67
N PHE A 18 12.57 28.68 -12.42
CA PHE A 18 12.97 27.40 -13.00
C PHE A 18 13.28 26.34 -11.94
N THR A 19 13.97 26.69 -10.85
CA THR A 19 14.23 25.76 -9.74
C THR A 19 12.94 25.34 -9.06
N ASN A 20 12.03 26.28 -8.76
CA ASN A 20 10.74 25.97 -8.14
C ASN A 20 9.88 25.06 -9.02
N ILE A 21 9.82 25.31 -10.33
CA ILE A 21 9.09 24.46 -11.28
C ILE A 21 9.70 23.06 -11.33
N ARG A 22 11.03 22.95 -11.36
CA ARG A 22 11.74 21.66 -11.36
C ARG A 22 11.50 20.89 -10.08
N GLU A 23 11.59 21.54 -8.93
CA GLU A 23 11.31 20.92 -7.62
C GLU A 23 9.87 20.44 -7.52
N TRP A 24 8.91 21.26 -7.96
CA TRP A 24 7.51 20.87 -8.01
C TRP A 24 7.27 19.67 -8.92
N TYR A 25 7.91 19.63 -10.09
CA TYR A 25 7.86 18.47 -10.99
C TYR A 25 8.43 17.21 -10.33
N LEU A 26 9.59 17.30 -9.67
CA LEU A 26 10.22 16.19 -8.97
C LEU A 26 9.34 15.66 -7.82
N LEU A 27 8.74 16.56 -7.03
CA LEU A 27 7.80 16.20 -5.97
C LEU A 27 6.55 15.52 -6.52
N CYS A 28 5.96 16.05 -7.59
CA CYS A 28 4.83 15.43 -8.26
C CYS A 28 5.17 14.02 -8.79
N ARG A 29 6.36 13.85 -9.38
CA ARG A 29 6.86 12.55 -9.84
C ARG A 29 7.07 11.56 -8.68
N GLN A 30 7.69 12.02 -7.59
CA GLN A 30 7.91 11.22 -6.38
C GLN A 30 6.59 10.73 -5.80
N ARG A 31 5.59 11.62 -5.66
CA ARG A 31 4.24 11.26 -5.17
C ARG A 31 3.57 10.21 -6.05
N LYS A 32 3.65 10.36 -7.38
CA LYS A 32 3.13 9.36 -8.32
C LYS A 32 3.80 8.01 -8.14
N ASN A 33 5.12 7.98 -8.01
CA ASN A 33 5.89 6.75 -7.79
C ASN A 33 5.53 6.09 -6.45
N SER A 34 5.42 6.87 -5.36
CA SER A 34 4.99 6.35 -4.06
C SER A 34 3.57 5.79 -4.12
N ALA A 35 2.63 6.48 -4.77
CA ALA A 35 1.27 5.98 -4.97
C ALA A 35 1.25 4.67 -5.76
N SER A 36 2.03 4.57 -6.84
CA SER A 36 2.17 3.33 -7.62
C SER A 36 2.75 2.18 -6.80
N ALA A 37 3.74 2.45 -5.95
CA ALA A 37 4.30 1.45 -5.03
C ALA A 37 3.24 0.95 -4.03
N PHE A 38 2.45 1.84 -3.44
CA PHE A 38 1.35 1.43 -2.57
C PHE A 38 0.30 0.59 -3.30
N VAL A 39 -0.06 0.95 -4.54
CA VAL A 39 -1.01 0.17 -5.34
C VAL A 39 -0.50 -1.25 -5.57
N PHE A 40 0.78 -1.40 -5.91
CA PHE A 40 1.40 -2.71 -6.09
C PHE A 40 1.40 -3.53 -4.80
N GLU A 41 1.88 -2.94 -3.70
CA GLU A 41 1.93 -3.60 -2.39
C GLU A 41 0.55 -4.06 -1.92
N PHE A 42 -0.45 -3.19 -2.05
CA PHE A 42 -1.81 -3.53 -1.64
C PHE A 42 -2.46 -4.61 -2.50
N ARG A 43 -2.07 -4.76 -3.77
CA ARG A 43 -2.52 -5.88 -4.60
C ARG A 43 -1.92 -7.20 -4.16
N VAL A 44 -0.61 -7.23 -3.95
CA VAL A 44 0.07 -8.41 -3.43
C VAL A 44 -0.52 -8.79 -2.07
N LEU A 45 -0.78 -7.80 -1.22
CA LEU A 45 -1.43 -7.99 0.06
C LEU A 45 -2.85 -8.54 -0.08
N LYS A 46 -3.68 -7.97 -0.97
CA LYS A 46 -5.06 -8.45 -1.23
C LYS A 46 -5.05 -9.94 -1.55
N ARG A 47 -4.19 -10.36 -2.48
CA ARG A 47 -4.09 -11.77 -2.90
C ARG A 47 -3.69 -12.69 -1.75
N LYS A 48 -2.73 -12.26 -0.91
CA LYS A 48 -2.30 -13.03 0.26
C LYS A 48 -3.42 -13.18 1.29
N ILE A 49 -4.10 -12.09 1.64
CA ILE A 49 -5.22 -12.14 2.59
C ILE A 49 -6.37 -12.98 2.03
N GLN A 50 -6.65 -12.91 0.73
CA GLN A 50 -7.68 -13.74 0.10
C GLN A 50 -7.34 -15.23 0.20
N ALA A 51 -6.09 -15.61 -0.10
CA ALA A 51 -5.65 -17.00 0.04
C ALA A 51 -5.75 -17.48 1.50
N ASP A 52 -5.38 -16.63 2.47
CA ASP A 52 -5.50 -16.93 3.90
C ASP A 52 -6.97 -17.06 4.33
N LEU A 53 -7.86 -16.22 3.79
CA LEU A 53 -9.30 -16.27 4.03
C LEU A 53 -9.90 -17.59 3.52
N ASP A 54 -9.60 -17.95 2.26
CA ASP A 54 -10.11 -19.18 1.63
C ASP A 54 -9.63 -20.43 2.39
N ALA A 55 -8.42 -20.41 2.94
CA ALA A 55 -7.87 -21.50 3.75
C ALA A 55 -8.51 -21.56 5.14
N ALA A 56 -8.77 -20.41 5.75
CA ALA A 56 -9.44 -20.30 7.06
C ALA A 56 -10.91 -20.72 7.01
N GLU A 57 -11.66 -20.34 5.96
CA GLU A 57 -13.05 -20.74 5.76
C GLU A 57 -13.22 -22.26 5.57
N LYS A 58 -12.17 -22.95 5.11
CA LYS A 58 -12.14 -24.42 4.97
C LYS A 58 -11.69 -25.15 6.23
N HIS A 59 -11.42 -24.43 7.33
CA HIS A 59 -10.80 -24.97 8.56
C HIS A 59 -9.54 -25.82 8.30
N SER A 60 -8.84 -25.56 7.19
CA SER A 60 -7.62 -26.28 6.82
C SER A 60 -6.40 -25.66 7.49
N VAL A 61 -5.38 -26.47 7.81
CA VAL A 61 -4.16 -26.02 8.50
C VAL A 61 -3.46 -24.94 7.66
N VAL A 62 -3.55 -23.69 8.10
CA VAL A 62 -2.88 -22.57 7.46
C VAL A 62 -1.42 -22.56 7.90
N VAL A 63 -0.54 -23.12 7.06
CA VAL A 63 0.91 -22.92 7.16
C VAL A 63 1.19 -21.43 7.02
N PHE A 64 1.74 -20.84 8.07
CA PHE A 64 1.78 -19.39 8.24
C PHE A 64 3.18 -18.82 8.02
N ASP A 65 3.34 -18.04 6.97
CA ASP A 65 4.51 -17.16 6.76
C ASP A 65 4.19 -15.74 7.23
N PRO A 66 5.12 -15.02 7.90
CA PRO A 66 4.88 -13.65 8.33
C PRO A 66 4.88 -12.72 7.10
N PRO A 67 3.84 -11.89 6.90
CA PRO A 67 3.89 -10.96 5.81
C PRO A 67 4.62 -9.70 6.32
N PHE A 68 5.62 -9.30 5.56
CA PHE A 68 6.21 -7.94 5.48
C PHE A 68 7.60 -7.71 6.08
N SER A 69 8.47 -7.25 5.18
CA SER A 69 9.71 -6.55 5.51
C SER A 69 9.37 -5.19 6.14
N LYS A 70 9.81 -5.02 7.38
CA LYS A 70 9.71 -3.78 8.18
C LYS A 70 10.26 -2.54 7.43
N VAL A 71 11.23 -2.76 6.53
CA VAL A 71 11.95 -1.73 5.77
C VAL A 71 11.05 -1.05 4.72
N LEU A 72 10.22 -1.84 4.04
CA LEU A 72 9.31 -1.32 3.01
C LEU A 72 8.21 -0.44 3.65
N HIS A 73 7.81 -0.81 4.87
CA HIS A 73 6.80 -0.12 5.66
C HIS A 73 7.28 1.26 6.12
N GLU A 74 8.47 1.37 6.70
CA GLU A 74 9.01 2.65 7.21
C GLU A 74 9.25 3.66 6.07
N THR A 75 9.74 3.19 4.93
CA THR A 75 10.05 4.05 3.77
C THR A 75 8.80 4.60 3.10
N LEU A 76 7.77 3.76 2.93
CA LEU A 76 6.51 4.14 2.30
C LEU A 76 5.64 5.00 3.24
N LEU A 77 5.63 4.72 4.55
CA LEU A 77 4.89 5.49 5.56
C LEU A 77 5.27 6.98 5.59
N ASN A 78 6.54 7.30 5.40
CA ASN A 78 7.02 8.68 5.41
C ASN A 78 6.53 9.51 4.20
N GLN A 79 6.14 8.85 3.10
CA GLN A 79 5.66 9.51 1.88
C GLN A 79 4.14 9.74 1.86
N LEU A 80 3.39 9.05 2.72
CA LEU A 80 1.92 9.10 2.76
C LEU A 80 1.30 10.46 3.04
N PRO A 81 1.83 11.30 3.96
CA PRO A 81 1.28 12.65 4.16
C PRO A 81 1.30 13.48 2.88
N GLY A 82 2.28 13.24 1.99
CA GLY A 82 2.40 13.89 0.68
C GLY A 82 1.36 13.46 -0.35
N LEU A 83 0.61 12.37 -0.12
CA LEU A 83 -0.43 11.86 -1.02
C LEU A 83 -1.84 12.41 -0.70
N GLY A 84 -1.98 13.08 0.45
CA GLY A 84 -3.23 13.69 0.92
C GLY A 84 -3.82 12.98 2.14
N GLY A 85 -4.49 13.75 3.01
CA GLY A 85 -4.98 13.26 4.30
C GLY A 85 -5.95 12.07 4.21
N HIS A 86 -6.81 12.03 3.18
CA HIS A 86 -7.75 10.93 3.00
C HIS A 86 -7.04 9.63 2.58
N VAL A 87 -6.07 9.70 1.66
CA VAL A 87 -5.22 8.57 1.28
C VAL A 87 -4.48 8.03 2.50
N PHE A 88 -3.94 8.93 3.34
CA PHE A 88 -3.29 8.57 4.59
C PHE A 88 -4.21 7.77 5.52
N LEU A 89 -5.46 8.21 5.70
CA LEU A 89 -6.43 7.51 6.55
C LEU A 89 -6.78 6.12 6.02
N CYS A 90 -7.04 5.98 4.71
CA CYS A 90 -7.37 4.68 4.10
C CYS A 90 -6.20 3.69 4.25
N VAL A 91 -4.98 4.13 3.96
CA VAL A 91 -3.78 3.30 4.11
C VAL A 91 -3.52 2.94 5.57
N LYS A 92 -3.69 3.88 6.51
CA LYS A 92 -3.58 3.61 7.95
C LYS A 92 -4.63 2.59 8.41
N ALA A 93 -5.84 2.62 7.86
CA ALA A 93 -6.89 1.65 8.16
C ALA A 93 -6.49 0.23 7.73
N VAL A 94 -5.87 0.07 6.55
CA VAL A 94 -5.30 -1.22 6.12
C VAL A 94 -4.29 -1.73 7.14
N TYR A 95 -3.36 -0.89 7.58
CA TYR A 95 -2.34 -1.30 8.55
C TYR A 95 -2.90 -1.63 9.93
N ALA A 96 -3.95 -0.94 10.38
CA ALA A 96 -4.65 -1.29 11.61
C ALA A 96 -5.25 -2.70 11.53
N GLN A 97 -5.89 -3.03 10.41
CA GLN A 97 -6.45 -4.36 10.17
C GLN A 97 -5.37 -5.45 10.08
N LEU A 98 -4.24 -5.16 9.43
CA LEU A 98 -3.10 -6.10 9.41
C LEU A 98 -2.54 -6.40 10.81
N ARG A 99 -2.49 -5.41 11.70
CA ARG A 99 -2.09 -5.64 13.10
C ARG A 99 -3.07 -6.55 13.83
N GLN A 100 -4.37 -6.37 13.59
CA GLN A 100 -5.40 -7.22 14.16
C GLN A 100 -5.29 -8.67 13.64
N ILE A 101 -5.11 -8.85 12.33
CA ILE A 101 -4.86 -10.18 11.72
C ILE A 101 -3.63 -10.83 12.34
N ASN A 102 -2.51 -10.11 12.46
CA ASN A 102 -1.28 -10.64 13.06
C ASN A 102 -1.46 -11.02 14.54
N TYR A 103 -2.21 -10.23 15.31
CA TYR A 103 -2.54 -10.56 16.69
C TYR A 103 -3.37 -11.85 16.76
N LEU A 104 -4.45 -11.95 15.99
CA LEU A 104 -5.33 -13.12 15.95
C LEU A 104 -4.58 -14.37 15.48
N LYS A 105 -3.72 -14.23 14.48
CA LYS A 105 -2.78 -15.28 14.03
C LYS A 105 -1.89 -15.76 15.16
N SER A 106 -1.24 -14.86 15.90
CA SER A 106 -0.37 -15.23 17.03
C SER A 106 -1.15 -15.95 18.14
N ARG A 107 -2.44 -15.61 18.31
CA ARG A 107 -3.32 -16.23 19.30
C ARG A 107 -3.75 -17.64 18.85
N LEU A 108 -4.13 -17.80 17.58
CA LEU A 108 -4.48 -19.09 16.98
C LEU A 108 -3.32 -20.08 17.07
N GLN A 109 -2.09 -19.63 16.81
CA GLN A 109 -0.89 -20.45 16.96
C GLN A 109 -0.75 -20.97 18.40
N LYS A 110 -0.81 -20.07 19.39
CA LYS A 110 -0.68 -20.44 20.82
C LYS A 110 -1.76 -21.42 21.28
N VAL A 111 -3.00 -21.24 20.84
CA VAL A 111 -4.12 -22.12 21.20
C VAL A 111 -4.01 -23.47 20.49
N SER A 112 -3.45 -23.50 19.28
CA SER A 112 -3.16 -24.77 18.60
C SER A 112 -2.06 -25.56 19.31
N ASP A 113 -1.02 -24.87 19.77
CA ASP A 113 0.09 -25.48 20.50
C ASP A 113 -0.32 -25.97 21.91
N SER A 114 -1.31 -25.31 22.54
CA SER A 114 -1.79 -25.67 23.89
C SER A 114 -2.84 -26.79 23.93
N GLY A 115 -3.37 -27.21 22.78
CA GLY A 115 -4.34 -28.32 22.70
C GLY A 115 -5.72 -28.04 23.31
N GLU A 116 -6.11 -26.77 23.52
CA GLU A 116 -7.43 -26.40 24.06
C GLU A 116 -8.44 -26.09 22.92
N PRO A 117 -9.30 -27.03 22.51
CA PRO A 117 -10.16 -26.86 21.33
C PRO A 117 -11.27 -25.83 21.52
N LYS A 118 -11.79 -25.63 22.75
CA LYS A 118 -12.94 -24.75 23.02
C LYS A 118 -12.67 -23.26 22.79
N GLN A 119 -11.40 -22.84 22.77
CA GLN A 119 -11.03 -21.45 22.46
C GLN A 119 -10.82 -21.20 20.95
N LYS A 120 -10.84 -22.24 20.11
CA LYS A 120 -10.52 -22.12 18.68
C LYS A 120 -11.65 -21.51 17.85
N ASP A 121 -12.90 -21.90 18.08
CA ASP A 121 -14.01 -21.56 17.18
C ASP A 121 -14.26 -20.04 17.09
N GLY A 122 -14.36 -19.35 18.24
CA GLY A 122 -14.53 -17.89 18.25
C GLY A 122 -13.30 -17.11 17.74
N LEU A 123 -12.11 -17.70 17.79
CA LEU A 123 -10.89 -17.10 17.23
C LEU A 123 -10.83 -17.23 15.71
N TYR A 124 -11.31 -18.34 15.15
CA TYR A 124 -11.44 -18.49 13.69
C TYR A 124 -12.47 -17.52 13.12
N GLU A 125 -13.64 -17.38 13.74
CA GLU A 125 -14.65 -16.40 13.32
C GLU A 125 -14.11 -14.97 13.36
N ALA A 126 -13.41 -14.60 14.45
CA ALA A 126 -12.77 -13.29 14.57
C ALA A 126 -11.68 -13.07 13.51
N TYR A 127 -10.90 -14.12 13.18
CA TYR A 127 -9.87 -14.06 12.13
C TYR A 127 -10.49 -13.88 10.75
N ILE A 128 -11.52 -14.66 10.41
CA ILE A 128 -12.26 -14.55 9.15
C ILE A 128 -12.86 -13.14 9.00
N SER A 129 -13.49 -12.61 10.05
CA SER A 129 -14.04 -11.26 10.06
C SER A 129 -12.96 -10.20 9.84
N ALA A 130 -11.80 -10.33 10.50
CA ALA A 130 -10.68 -9.41 10.32
C ALA A 130 -10.09 -9.46 8.90
N CYS A 131 -9.98 -10.65 8.29
CA CYS A 131 -9.54 -10.80 6.90
C CYS A 131 -10.51 -10.12 5.93
N LYS A 132 -11.83 -10.31 6.09
CA LYS A 132 -12.85 -9.64 5.26
C LYS A 132 -12.76 -8.12 5.39
N GLN A 133 -12.69 -7.60 6.61
CA GLN A 133 -12.52 -6.17 6.85
C GLN A 133 -11.21 -5.63 6.25
N ALA A 134 -10.12 -6.40 6.31
CA ALA A 134 -8.85 -5.98 5.70
C ALA A 134 -8.95 -5.89 4.18
N LEU A 135 -9.65 -6.83 3.52
CA LEU A 135 -9.91 -6.77 2.09
C LEU A 135 -10.70 -5.51 1.72
N ASP A 136 -11.77 -5.20 2.44
CA ASP A 136 -12.56 -3.99 2.22
C ASP A 136 -11.69 -2.72 2.37
N ARG A 137 -10.85 -2.66 3.42
CA ARG A 137 -9.93 -1.52 3.61
C ARG A 137 -8.89 -1.40 2.51
N ILE A 138 -8.41 -2.53 1.98
CA ILE A 138 -7.48 -2.54 0.86
C ILE A 138 -8.15 -1.99 -0.40
N GLU A 139 -9.42 -2.34 -0.64
CA GLU A 139 -10.19 -1.81 -1.76
C GLU A 139 -10.42 -0.29 -1.64
N ASP A 140 -10.82 0.18 -0.45
CA ASP A 140 -10.93 1.61 -0.14
C ASP A 140 -9.61 2.34 -0.45
N ALA A 141 -8.49 1.80 0.02
CA ALA A 141 -7.18 2.41 -0.17
C ALA A 141 -6.74 2.40 -1.64
N LEU A 142 -6.98 1.30 -2.36
CA LEU A 142 -6.72 1.20 -3.78
C LEU A 142 -7.57 2.20 -4.59
N ALA A 143 -8.84 2.39 -4.25
CA ALA A 143 -9.71 3.37 -4.90
C ALA A 143 -9.16 4.80 -4.77
N GLN A 144 -8.56 5.13 -3.62
CA GLN A 144 -7.95 6.44 -3.38
C GLN A 144 -6.56 6.59 -4.01
N LEU A 145 -5.77 5.52 -4.08
CA LEU A 145 -4.40 5.57 -4.61
C LEU A 145 -4.35 5.53 -6.14
N LYS A 146 -5.26 4.81 -6.79
CA LYS A 146 -5.30 4.63 -8.25
C LYS A 146 -5.25 5.95 -9.04
N PRO A 147 -6.09 6.97 -8.77
CA PRO A 147 -6.06 8.23 -9.51
C PRO A 147 -4.75 9.03 -9.36
N ARG A 148 -3.96 8.69 -8.34
CA ARG A 148 -2.69 9.37 -8.00
C ARG A 148 -1.47 8.58 -8.46
N SER A 149 -1.66 7.35 -8.91
CA SER A 149 -0.61 6.47 -9.45
C SER A 149 -0.38 6.73 -10.94
N SER A 150 0.80 6.37 -11.42
CA SER A 150 1.12 6.35 -12.85
C SER A 150 1.70 4.98 -13.21
N PHE A 151 1.14 4.37 -14.25
CA PHE A 151 1.59 3.07 -14.76
C PHE A 151 3.01 3.17 -15.34
N ASP A 152 3.25 4.16 -16.19
CA ASP A 152 4.48 4.30 -16.96
C ASP A 152 5.74 4.58 -16.11
N SER A 153 5.58 5.20 -14.94
CA SER A 153 6.72 5.59 -14.10
C SER A 153 7.17 4.52 -13.12
N PHE A 154 6.39 3.45 -12.94
CA PHE A 154 6.64 2.39 -11.95
C PHE A 154 6.72 0.97 -12.56
N ALA A 155 6.03 0.71 -13.68
CA ALA A 155 6.02 -0.60 -14.32
C ALA A 155 7.36 -1.02 -14.94
N LYS A 156 8.28 -0.07 -15.22
CA LYS A 156 9.62 -0.38 -15.74
C LYS A 156 10.52 -1.07 -14.71
N ASP A 157 10.28 -0.83 -13.42
CA ASP A 157 11.15 -1.28 -12.33
C ASP A 157 10.53 -2.42 -11.50
N LEU A 158 9.30 -2.84 -11.81
CA LEU A 158 8.62 -3.93 -11.13
C LEU A 158 8.86 -5.28 -11.83
N PRO A 159 9.06 -6.38 -11.09
CA PRO A 159 8.96 -7.72 -11.67
C PRO A 159 7.56 -7.88 -12.28
N LYS A 160 7.49 -8.26 -13.56
CA LYS A 160 6.22 -8.53 -14.24
C LYS A 160 5.48 -9.59 -13.44
N ILE A 161 4.37 -9.20 -12.81
CA ILE A 161 3.42 -10.16 -12.26
C ILE A 161 2.83 -10.88 -13.47
N THR A 162 3.27 -12.11 -13.71
CA THR A 162 2.86 -12.95 -14.86
C THR A 162 1.40 -13.39 -14.73
N ASP A 163 0.91 -13.51 -13.50
CA ASP A 163 -0.45 -13.94 -13.20
C ASP A 163 -1.29 -12.74 -12.74
N LEU A 164 -1.91 -12.08 -13.71
CA LEU A 164 -3.02 -11.15 -13.51
C LEU A 164 -4.33 -11.89 -13.77
N THR A 165 -5.27 -11.82 -12.83
CA THR A 165 -6.63 -12.35 -13.04
C THR A 165 -7.34 -11.57 -14.15
N GLU A 166 -8.41 -12.12 -14.73
CA GLU A 166 -9.20 -11.42 -15.75
C GLU A 166 -9.77 -10.09 -15.23
N GLU A 167 -10.14 -10.04 -13.95
CA GLU A 167 -10.54 -8.82 -13.25
C GLU A 167 -9.38 -7.88 -12.94
N GLU A 168 -8.12 -8.28 -13.09
CA GLU A 168 -7.00 -7.35 -12.99
C GLU A 168 -6.57 -6.85 -14.38
N ARG A 169 -6.75 -7.67 -15.42
CA ARG A 169 -6.52 -7.30 -16.83
C ARG A 169 -7.51 -6.27 -17.35
N LYS A 170 -8.80 -6.38 -17.00
CA LYS A 170 -9.81 -5.37 -17.38
C LYS A 170 -9.49 -3.96 -16.87
N TRP A 171 -8.65 -3.85 -15.85
CA TRP A 171 -8.35 -2.60 -15.14
C TRP A 171 -6.96 -2.06 -15.49
N TRP A 172 -6.29 -2.70 -16.45
CA TRP A 172 -4.98 -2.35 -16.98
C TRP A 172 -5.06 -2.46 -18.51
N PRO A 173 -5.45 -1.40 -19.23
CA PRO A 173 -5.32 -1.42 -20.67
C PRO A 173 -3.82 -1.48 -20.98
N THR A 174 -3.44 -2.45 -21.82
CA THR A 174 -2.16 -2.47 -22.52
C THR A 174 -1.93 -1.19 -23.30
#